data_AF-A0A0F9E549-F1
#
_entry.id   AF-A0A0F9E549-F1
#
_cell.length_a   1.000
_cell.length_b   1.000
_cell.length_c   1.000
_cell.angle_alpha   90.00
_cell.angle_beta   90.00
_cell.angle_gamma   90.00
#
_symmetry.space_group_name_H-M   'P 1'
#
loop_
_entity.id
_entity.type
_entity.pdbx_description
1 polymer ?
#
loop_
_entity_poly.entity_id
_entity_poly.type
_entity_poly.pdbx_seq_one_letter_code
_entity_poly.pdbx_strand_id
1 'polypeptide(L)'
;MPNKEQGGGPVPGAGQATVGDSRKLTQGEAGFREGHGVAGLQCGDCLFFENAACNIVEGRINQEDICDQFEPNTKDGHMNATQGTEYRTAVSAFDMFIYRATKDRKGVRRWYATTSGIEKDLYDERMSVELFDDFIARIDSGEIAPPPFTSDYWSGGNPYLGIAHYLDLNGDGVVGDTEQVWRDGKVLKAKGIFKDNPLGDAVFDAIQKDKLEKRADGERVRISIAFIDWAHNHGERKFVRESLTDPCMLCEAGVGDKVYKAGHLVHFANTRRPAYTETEIVALEERTMSTSKRRDDAASIVGDELADDLEKRNKDLVGRATDGNGNVATGAIVVKDLHG
;
A
#
# COMPACT_ATOMS: atom_id res chain seq x y z
N MET A 1 44.91 -47.28 44.07
CA MET A 1 44.35 -47.14 42.71
C MET A 1 43.55 -45.84 42.69
N PRO A 2 44.04 -44.77 42.06
CA PRO A 2 43.35 -43.47 42.09
C PRO A 2 42.33 -43.41 40.95
N ASN A 3 41.08 -43.08 41.28
CA ASN A 3 40.05 -42.82 40.28
C ASN A 3 40.07 -41.34 39.92
N LYS A 4 40.10 -41.10 38.62
CA LYS A 4 40.35 -39.84 37.93
C LYS A 4 39.30 -38.76 38.24
N GLU A 5 39.82 -37.56 38.48
CA GLU A 5 39.12 -36.28 38.30
C GLU A 5 38.61 -36.17 36.84
N GLN A 6 37.35 -35.81 36.67
CA GLN A 6 36.82 -35.30 35.40
C GLN A 6 36.66 -33.79 35.54
N GLY A 7 37.55 -33.07 34.85
CA GLY A 7 37.53 -31.62 34.77
C GLY A 7 36.35 -31.10 33.94
N GLY A 8 35.76 -30.02 34.42
CA GLY A 8 34.86 -29.17 33.63
C GLY A 8 35.64 -28.48 32.53
N GLY A 9 35.27 -28.75 31.28
CA GLY A 9 35.69 -27.97 30.12
C GLY A 9 34.83 -26.71 29.98
N PRO A 10 35.38 -25.63 29.38
CA PRO A 10 34.65 -24.38 29.20
C PRO A 10 33.52 -24.54 28.18
N VAL A 11 32.37 -23.93 28.49
CA VAL A 11 31.26 -23.75 27.55
C VAL A 11 31.74 -22.86 26.41
N PRO A 12 31.64 -23.28 25.13
CA PRO A 12 31.92 -22.38 24.02
C PRO A 12 30.81 -21.32 23.96
N GLY A 13 31.22 -20.06 24.03
CA GLY A 13 30.34 -18.91 23.89
C GLY A 13 29.62 -18.92 22.54
N ALA A 14 28.36 -18.50 22.55
CA ALA A 14 27.58 -18.22 21.36
C ALA A 14 28.31 -17.16 20.51
N GLY A 15 29.00 -17.63 19.47
CA GLY A 15 29.53 -16.78 18.42
C GLY A 15 28.36 -16.25 17.60
N GLN A 16 28.24 -14.93 17.51
CA GLN A 16 27.41 -14.28 16.50
C GLN A 16 27.96 -14.66 15.13
N ALA A 17 27.18 -15.45 14.39
CA ALA A 17 27.49 -15.81 13.01
C ALA A 17 27.24 -14.59 12.13
N THR A 18 28.29 -14.12 11.46
CA THR A 18 28.21 -13.18 10.35
C THR A 18 27.47 -13.84 9.19
N VAL A 19 26.54 -13.10 8.55
CA VAL A 19 25.75 -13.51 7.38
C VAL A 19 26.69 -13.90 6.23
N GLY A 20 26.98 -15.19 6.14
CA GLY A 20 27.66 -15.85 5.05
C GLY A 20 26.74 -16.94 4.52
N ASP A 21 26.34 -16.80 3.26
CA ASP A 21 25.66 -17.76 2.38
C ASP A 21 25.26 -19.10 3.05
N SER A 22 24.20 -19.10 3.84
CA SER A 22 23.72 -20.28 4.53
C SER A 22 22.89 -21.14 3.58
N ARG A 23 23.47 -22.28 3.16
CA ARG A 23 22.78 -23.30 2.35
C ARG A 23 21.43 -23.69 3.00
N LYS A 24 20.36 -23.75 2.20
CA LYS A 24 19.06 -24.29 2.62
C LYS A 24 19.17 -25.77 3.01
N LEU A 25 18.36 -26.20 3.96
CA LEU A 25 18.25 -27.60 4.36
C LEU A 25 17.49 -28.38 3.28
N THR A 26 17.89 -29.60 2.96
CA THR A 26 17.03 -30.50 2.19
C THR A 26 15.77 -30.84 2.98
N GLN A 27 14.69 -31.25 2.30
CA GLN A 27 13.45 -31.70 2.97
C GLN A 27 13.71 -32.79 4.03
N GLY A 28 14.66 -33.71 3.77
CA GLY A 28 15.06 -34.74 4.71
C GLY A 28 15.77 -34.19 5.95
N GLU A 29 16.63 -33.19 5.79
CA GLU A 29 17.33 -32.53 6.90
C GLU A 29 16.37 -31.71 7.78
N ALA A 30 15.30 -31.18 7.20
CA ALA A 30 14.33 -30.35 7.90
C ALA A 30 13.18 -31.13 8.57
N GLY A 31 13.13 -32.46 8.44
CA GLY A 31 11.99 -33.25 8.92
C GLY A 31 10.67 -32.85 8.24
N PHE A 32 10.73 -32.53 6.94
CA PHE A 32 9.59 -32.05 6.17
C PHE A 32 8.51 -33.13 6.00
N ARG A 33 7.24 -32.71 6.13
CA ARG A 33 6.05 -33.55 6.03
C ARG A 33 5.00 -32.85 5.16
N GLU A 34 4.69 -33.43 4.02
CA GLU A 34 3.73 -32.91 3.03
C GLU A 34 2.28 -33.13 3.49
N GLY A 35 1.45 -32.09 3.50
CA GLY A 35 0.02 -32.13 3.83
C GLY A 35 -0.31 -32.48 5.29
N HIS A 36 0.67 -32.39 6.19
CA HIS A 36 0.54 -32.78 7.60
C HIS A 36 0.56 -31.60 8.59
N GLY A 37 0.55 -30.37 8.09
CA GLY A 37 0.34 -29.19 8.91
C GLY A 37 -1.05 -29.20 9.54
N VAL A 38 -1.15 -28.69 10.76
CA VAL A 38 -2.44 -28.40 11.40
C VAL A 38 -2.58 -26.89 11.53
N ALA A 39 -3.81 -26.36 11.58
CA ALA A 39 -4.03 -24.92 11.70
C ALA A 39 -3.23 -24.33 12.88
N GLY A 40 -2.43 -23.30 12.62
CA GLY A 40 -1.51 -22.68 13.59
C GLY A 40 -0.14 -23.35 13.73
N LEU A 41 0.07 -24.50 13.08
CA LEU A 41 1.32 -25.28 13.01
C LEU A 41 1.45 -25.89 11.60
N GLN A 42 1.47 -25.03 10.59
CA GLN A 42 1.64 -25.39 9.19
C GLN A 42 2.53 -24.35 8.52
N CYS A 43 3.13 -24.69 7.38
CA CYS A 43 4.02 -23.81 6.65
C CYS A 43 3.35 -22.46 6.38
N GLY A 44 2.07 -22.38 6.03
CA GLY A 44 1.37 -21.10 5.87
C GLY A 44 1.41 -20.15 7.07
N ASP A 45 1.61 -20.68 8.28
CA ASP A 45 1.67 -19.94 9.55
C ASP A 45 3.12 -19.75 10.07
N CYS A 46 4.13 -20.17 9.28
CA CYS A 46 5.54 -20.16 9.65
C CYS A 46 6.24 -18.86 9.22
N LEU A 47 7.10 -18.30 10.08
CA LEU A 47 7.94 -17.14 9.80
C LEU A 47 8.85 -17.33 8.58
N PHE A 48 9.30 -18.56 8.34
CA PHE A 48 10.21 -18.86 7.22
C PHE A 48 9.48 -19.21 5.92
N PHE A 49 8.15 -19.26 5.94
CA PHE A 49 7.36 -19.60 4.77
C PHE A 49 6.75 -18.33 4.19
N GLU A 50 7.39 -17.84 3.16
CA GLU A 50 7.03 -16.62 2.47
C GLU A 50 6.84 -16.95 1.00
N ASN A 51 5.83 -16.35 0.37
CA ASN A 51 5.66 -16.44 -1.09
C ASN A 51 5.52 -17.88 -1.63
N ALA A 52 4.82 -18.74 -0.89
CA ALA A 52 4.65 -20.16 -1.21
C ALA A 52 5.99 -20.93 -1.33
N ALA A 53 7.02 -20.47 -0.62
CA ALA A 53 8.32 -21.11 -0.55
C ALA A 53 8.87 -21.05 0.88
N CYS A 54 9.69 -22.04 1.24
CA CYS A 54 10.43 -22.01 2.51
C CYS A 54 11.81 -21.36 2.30
N ASN A 55 12.16 -20.38 3.13
CA ASN A 55 13.45 -19.70 3.08
C ASN A 55 14.61 -20.57 3.61
N ILE A 56 14.30 -21.61 4.38
CA ILE A 56 15.33 -22.47 5.02
C ILE A 56 15.27 -23.93 4.59
N VAL A 57 14.23 -24.35 3.84
CA VAL A 57 14.10 -25.71 3.30
C VAL A 57 14.02 -25.68 1.77
N GLU A 58 14.81 -26.51 1.10
CA GLU A 58 14.81 -26.72 -0.35
C GLU A 58 13.57 -27.48 -0.81
N GLY A 59 13.18 -27.31 -2.08
CA GLY A 59 12.09 -28.05 -2.71
C GLY A 59 10.76 -27.29 -2.79
N ARG A 60 9.73 -27.96 -3.30
CA ARG A 60 8.37 -27.42 -3.38
C ARG A 60 7.68 -27.65 -2.03
N ILE A 61 7.19 -26.57 -1.44
CA ILE A 61 6.58 -26.52 -0.11
C ILE A 61 5.23 -25.82 -0.28
N ASN A 62 4.14 -26.46 0.12
CA ASN A 62 2.78 -25.95 0.13
C ASN A 62 2.41 -25.40 1.51
N GLN A 63 1.28 -24.68 1.60
CA GLN A 63 0.84 -24.04 2.84
C GLN A 63 0.45 -25.04 3.92
N GLU A 64 -0.07 -26.20 3.52
CA GLU A 64 -0.56 -27.27 4.38
C GLU A 64 0.57 -28.20 4.87
N ASP A 65 1.83 -27.94 4.48
CA ASP A 65 2.97 -28.76 4.88
C ASP A 65 3.49 -28.33 6.27
N ILE A 66 4.45 -29.07 6.83
CA ILE A 66 5.15 -28.68 8.06
C ILE A 66 6.57 -29.26 8.08
N CYS A 67 7.50 -28.62 8.77
CA CYS A 67 8.83 -29.17 9.04
C CYS A 67 9.23 -28.92 10.50
N ASP A 68 10.31 -29.55 10.95
CA ASP A 68 10.81 -29.41 12.33
C ASP A 68 11.48 -28.06 12.59
N GLN A 69 11.67 -27.25 11.55
CA GLN A 69 12.16 -25.87 11.64
C GLN A 69 11.02 -24.84 11.67
N PHE A 70 9.78 -25.27 11.96
CA PHE A 70 8.65 -24.37 12.09
C PHE A 70 8.90 -23.34 13.20
N GLU A 71 8.87 -22.06 12.84
CA GLU A 71 8.76 -20.97 13.80
C GLU A 71 7.46 -20.23 13.56
N PRO A 72 6.59 -20.09 14.57
CA PRO A 72 5.30 -19.42 14.40
C PRO A 72 5.53 -17.95 14.01
N ASN A 73 4.79 -17.45 13.02
CA ASN A 73 4.78 -16.03 12.70
C ASN A 73 4.06 -15.24 13.81
N THR A 74 4.78 -14.90 14.87
CA THR A 74 4.28 -14.07 15.95
C THR A 74 4.34 -12.61 15.52
N LYS A 75 3.22 -12.06 15.02
CA LYS A 75 2.78 -10.63 15.00
C LYS A 75 3.81 -9.46 14.94
N ASP A 76 5.06 -9.68 14.59
CA ASP A 76 6.14 -8.68 14.69
C ASP A 76 6.34 -7.93 13.36
N GLY A 77 5.26 -7.71 12.61
CA GLY A 77 5.27 -6.89 11.39
C GLY A 77 5.58 -7.61 10.07
N HIS A 78 5.90 -8.91 10.08
CA HIS A 78 6.12 -9.69 8.86
C HIS A 78 4.79 -10.21 8.27
N MET A 79 4.44 -9.74 7.07
CA MET A 79 3.26 -10.19 6.31
C MET A 79 3.59 -11.38 5.40
N ASN A 80 2.85 -12.48 5.51
CA ASN A 80 2.94 -13.58 4.54
C ASN A 80 2.14 -13.26 3.25
N ALA A 81 2.33 -14.07 2.20
CA ALA A 81 1.74 -13.83 0.88
C ALA A 81 0.19 -13.87 0.86
N THR A 82 -0.41 -14.64 1.77
CA THR A 82 -1.88 -14.70 1.96
C THR A 82 -2.37 -13.37 2.53
N GLN A 83 -1.73 -12.88 3.59
CA GLN A 83 -2.03 -11.58 4.21
C GLN A 83 -1.86 -10.43 3.21
N GLY A 84 -0.79 -10.43 2.40
CA GLY A 84 -0.54 -9.40 1.38
C GLY A 84 -1.61 -9.29 0.29
N THR A 85 -2.31 -10.39 -0.03
CA THR A 85 -3.41 -10.40 -1.00
C THR A 85 -4.70 -9.88 -0.36
N GLU A 86 -4.96 -10.24 0.90
CA GLU A 86 -6.11 -9.78 1.66
C GLU A 86 -6.10 -8.26 1.88
N TYR A 87 -4.95 -7.65 2.20
CA TYR A 87 -4.81 -6.20 2.39
C TYR A 87 -5.17 -5.36 1.16
N ARG A 88 -4.96 -5.88 -0.06
CA ARG A 88 -5.31 -5.17 -1.30
C ARG A 88 -6.82 -4.99 -1.49
N THR A 89 -7.63 -5.83 -0.84
CA THR A 89 -9.10 -5.73 -0.91
C THR A 89 -9.68 -4.67 0.03
N ALA A 90 -8.88 -4.18 0.99
CA ALA A 90 -9.29 -3.17 1.96
C ALA A 90 -9.05 -1.72 1.52
N VAL A 91 -8.27 -1.50 0.45
CA VAL A 91 -7.96 -0.17 -0.08
C VAL A 91 -8.89 0.16 -1.25
N SER A 92 -9.53 1.31 -1.19
CA SER A 92 -10.36 1.85 -2.26
C SER A 92 -9.80 3.20 -2.74
N ALA A 93 -10.07 3.55 -4.01
CA ALA A 93 -9.57 4.78 -4.62
C ALA A 93 -10.69 5.56 -5.33
N PHE A 94 -10.67 6.90 -5.25
CA PHE A 94 -11.64 7.81 -5.90
C PHE A 94 -10.97 9.13 -6.31
N ASP A 95 -11.54 9.94 -7.20
CA ASP A 95 -10.83 11.16 -7.64
C ASP A 95 -11.32 12.51 -7.11
N MET A 96 -10.35 13.41 -7.03
CA MET A 96 -10.39 14.85 -6.87
C MET A 96 -9.77 15.59 -8.06
N PHE A 97 -10.28 16.78 -8.32
CA PHE A 97 -9.73 17.69 -9.30
C PHE A 97 -8.84 18.71 -8.62
N ILE A 98 -7.61 18.91 -9.11
CA ILE A 98 -6.82 20.08 -8.75
C ILE A 98 -7.42 21.28 -9.49
N TYR A 99 -8.25 22.06 -8.80
CA TYR A 99 -8.80 23.27 -9.40
C TYR A 99 -7.77 24.40 -9.41
N ARG A 100 -6.75 24.37 -8.51
CA ARG A 100 -5.76 25.45 -8.42
C ARG A 100 -4.41 25.00 -7.86
N ALA A 101 -3.37 25.03 -8.71
CA ALA A 101 -1.98 25.17 -8.29
C ALA A 101 -1.46 26.59 -8.57
N THR A 102 -0.87 27.26 -7.58
CA THR A 102 -0.34 28.63 -7.69
C THR A 102 0.89 28.86 -6.82
N LYS A 103 1.77 29.77 -7.23
CA LYS A 103 2.84 30.32 -6.39
C LYS A 103 2.31 31.54 -5.62
N ASP A 104 2.44 31.57 -4.30
CA ASP A 104 2.02 32.72 -3.50
C ASP A 104 3.06 33.86 -3.53
N ARG A 105 2.75 35.00 -2.87
CA ARG A 105 3.64 36.17 -2.84
C ARG A 105 5.01 35.91 -2.20
N LYS A 106 5.14 34.86 -1.38
CA LYS A 106 6.38 34.43 -0.74
C LYS A 106 7.14 33.39 -1.57
N GLY A 107 6.59 32.99 -2.71
CA GLY A 107 7.19 31.97 -3.56
C GLY A 107 6.76 30.55 -3.22
N VAL A 108 5.83 30.34 -2.27
CA VAL A 108 5.39 29.00 -1.88
C VAL A 108 4.41 28.46 -2.92
N ARG A 109 4.66 27.24 -3.40
CA ARG A 109 3.80 26.55 -4.35
C ARG A 109 2.66 25.87 -3.59
N ARG A 110 1.43 26.32 -3.83
CA ARG A 110 0.22 25.87 -3.14
C ARG A 110 -0.68 25.11 -4.10
N TRP A 111 -1.33 24.07 -3.60
CA TRP A 111 -2.36 23.32 -4.32
C TRP A 111 -3.69 23.37 -3.59
N TYR A 112 -4.77 23.25 -4.37
CA TYR A 112 -6.13 23.14 -3.89
C TYR A 112 -6.89 22.15 -4.78
N ALA A 113 -7.65 21.28 -4.13
CA ALA A 113 -8.37 20.17 -4.74
C ALA A 113 -9.83 20.11 -4.29
N THR A 114 -10.69 19.56 -5.16
CA THR A 114 -12.12 19.37 -4.90
C THR A 114 -12.58 18.04 -5.52
N THR A 115 -13.35 17.20 -4.83
CA THR A 115 -13.94 15.98 -5.43
C THR A 115 -15.01 16.31 -6.47
N SER A 116 -15.34 15.33 -7.33
CA SER A 116 -16.56 15.35 -8.16
C SER A 116 -17.86 15.32 -7.34
N GLY A 117 -17.82 14.88 -6.08
CA GLY A 117 -18.97 14.86 -5.17
C GLY A 117 -19.20 13.46 -4.59
N ILE A 118 -20.47 13.03 -4.54
CA ILE A 118 -20.91 11.71 -4.04
C ILE A 118 -21.65 10.91 -5.12
N GLU A 119 -21.50 11.31 -6.38
CA GLU A 119 -22.13 10.62 -7.50
C GLU A 119 -21.39 9.32 -7.82
N LYS A 120 -22.07 8.45 -8.56
CA LYS A 120 -21.53 7.14 -8.95
C LYS A 120 -20.33 7.29 -9.85
N ASP A 121 -19.31 6.47 -9.60
CA ASP A 121 -18.12 6.33 -10.40
C ASP A 121 -18.34 5.34 -11.55
N LEU A 122 -17.27 5.08 -12.31
CA LEU A 122 -17.33 4.17 -13.45
C LEU A 122 -17.57 2.70 -13.07
N TYR A 123 -17.43 2.37 -11.79
CA TYR A 123 -17.72 1.05 -11.21
C TYR A 123 -19.14 0.97 -10.64
N ASP A 124 -19.95 2.00 -10.85
CA ASP A 124 -21.28 2.17 -10.24
C ASP A 124 -21.21 2.26 -8.71
N GLU A 125 -20.03 2.52 -8.14
CA GLU A 125 -19.78 2.71 -6.71
C GLU A 125 -19.78 4.22 -6.40
N ARG A 126 -19.94 4.62 -5.14
CA ARG A 126 -19.90 6.05 -4.77
C ARG A 126 -19.41 6.30 -3.36
N MET A 127 -18.77 7.46 -3.22
CA MET A 127 -18.51 8.06 -1.91
C MET A 127 -19.81 8.58 -1.27
N SER A 128 -19.73 8.94 0.00
CA SER A 128 -20.86 9.53 0.72
C SER A 128 -20.43 10.68 1.62
N VAL A 129 -21.40 11.48 2.05
CA VAL A 129 -21.15 12.56 3.01
C VAL A 129 -20.64 11.98 4.33
N GLU A 130 -21.18 10.82 4.72
CA GLU A 130 -20.77 10.11 5.93
C GLU A 130 -19.31 9.67 5.85
N LEU A 131 -18.85 9.20 4.70
CA LEU A 131 -17.42 8.89 4.49
C LEU A 131 -16.55 10.13 4.65
N PHE A 132 -16.95 11.27 4.08
CA PHE A 132 -16.19 12.50 4.18
C PHE A 132 -16.12 13.03 5.61
N ASP A 133 -17.24 12.96 6.33
CA ASP A 133 -17.29 13.35 7.74
C ASP A 133 -16.43 12.40 8.60
N ASP A 134 -16.38 11.10 8.29
CA ASP A 134 -15.49 10.13 8.95
C ASP A 134 -14.00 10.43 8.68
N PHE A 135 -13.62 10.72 7.43
CA PHE A 135 -12.25 11.15 7.09
C PHE A 135 -11.81 12.34 7.94
N ILE A 136 -12.63 13.40 7.98
CA ILE A 136 -12.32 14.63 8.70
C ILE A 136 -12.22 14.36 10.20
N ALA A 137 -13.14 13.58 10.77
CA ALA A 137 -13.11 13.23 12.18
C ALA A 137 -11.82 12.52 12.60
N ARG A 138 -11.35 11.56 11.79
CA ARG A 138 -10.10 10.81 12.05
C ARG A 138 -8.85 11.65 11.87
N ILE A 139 -8.86 12.55 10.88
CA ILE A 139 -7.80 13.54 10.66
C ILE A 139 -7.70 14.46 11.89
N ASP A 140 -8.83 15.00 12.34
CA ASP A 140 -8.90 15.96 13.46
C ASP A 140 -8.55 15.31 14.81
N SER A 141 -8.90 14.02 15.00
CA SER A 141 -8.51 13.28 16.20
C SER A 141 -7.06 12.78 16.17
N GLY A 142 -6.38 12.87 15.02
CA GLY A 142 -5.06 12.29 14.83
C GLY A 142 -5.07 10.77 15.01
N GLU A 143 -6.15 10.10 14.57
CA GLU A 143 -6.23 8.64 14.70
C GLU A 143 -5.10 7.98 13.91
N ILE A 144 -4.45 7.02 14.55
CA ILE A 144 -3.35 6.27 13.94
C ILE A 144 -3.95 5.24 12.97
N ALA A 145 -3.48 5.26 11.73
CA ALA A 145 -3.82 4.25 10.74
C ALA A 145 -3.27 2.88 11.17
N PRO A 146 -3.92 1.77 10.81
CA PRO A 146 -3.41 0.45 11.13
C PRO A 146 -2.08 0.16 10.37
N PRO A 147 -1.10 -0.52 10.99
CA PRO A 147 -0.03 -1.19 10.25
C PRO A 147 -0.70 -2.15 9.24
N PRO A 148 -0.43 -2.11 7.92
CA PRO A 148 0.78 -1.71 7.21
C PRO A 148 0.74 -0.32 6.52
N PHE A 149 -0.25 0.53 6.84
CA PHE A 149 -0.42 1.83 6.17
C PHE A 149 0.35 2.97 6.84
N THR A 150 1.11 2.65 7.89
CA THR A 150 1.93 3.61 8.65
C THR A 150 3.38 3.54 8.21
N SER A 151 4.06 4.68 8.26
CA SER A 151 5.48 4.85 8.01
C SER A 151 6.07 5.87 9.01
N ASP A 152 7.38 6.10 8.94
CA ASP A 152 8.05 7.16 9.71
C ASP A 152 7.52 8.55 9.34
N TYR A 153 7.00 8.70 8.12
CA TYR A 153 6.51 9.96 7.60
C TYR A 153 5.04 10.19 7.90
N TRP A 154 4.21 9.16 7.72
CA TRP A 154 2.76 9.26 7.87
C TRP A 154 2.21 8.06 8.62
N SER A 155 1.50 8.32 9.70
CA SER A 155 0.84 7.28 10.50
C SER A 155 -0.61 7.61 10.82
N GLY A 156 -1.17 8.66 10.21
CA GLY A 156 -2.49 9.20 10.53
C GLY A 156 -2.52 10.73 10.41
N GLY A 157 -3.67 11.32 10.70
CA GLY A 157 -3.87 12.77 10.52
C GLY A 157 -4.00 13.15 9.04
N ASN A 158 -3.55 14.36 8.69
CA ASN A 158 -3.68 14.87 7.32
C ASN A 158 -3.04 13.91 6.29
N PRO A 159 -3.73 13.56 5.19
CA PRO A 159 -3.17 12.69 4.15
C PRO A 159 -1.99 13.36 3.45
N TYR A 160 -1.01 12.60 3.01
CA TYR A 160 0.11 13.16 2.22
C TYR A 160 -0.28 13.35 0.74
N LEU A 161 0.38 14.27 0.04
CA LEU A 161 0.26 14.40 -1.41
C LEU A 161 1.39 13.60 -2.07
N GLY A 162 1.06 12.52 -2.76
CA GLY A 162 1.94 11.67 -3.54
C GLY A 162 1.68 11.74 -5.06
N ILE A 163 2.15 10.73 -5.78
CA ILE A 163 2.04 10.59 -7.23
C ILE A 163 1.67 9.15 -7.60
N ALA A 164 0.75 8.97 -8.55
CA ALA A 164 0.35 7.68 -9.13
C ALA A 164 0.12 6.55 -8.10
N HIS A 165 -0.39 6.85 -6.91
CA HIS A 165 -0.58 5.88 -5.82
C HIS A 165 0.70 5.12 -5.41
N TYR A 166 1.88 5.71 -5.59
CA TYR A 166 3.05 5.29 -4.81
C TYR A 166 2.78 5.55 -3.32
N LEU A 167 3.33 4.67 -2.47
CA LEU A 167 3.39 4.93 -1.04
C LEU A 167 4.23 6.19 -0.77
N ASP A 168 4.18 6.70 0.44
CA ASP A 168 4.99 7.84 0.87
C ASP A 168 6.49 7.52 0.84
N LEU A 169 6.87 6.24 0.91
CA LEU A 169 8.25 5.75 0.93
C LEU A 169 9.09 6.43 2.03
N ASN A 170 8.54 6.55 3.25
CA ASN A 170 9.13 7.31 4.36
C ASN A 170 9.43 8.77 4.00
N GLY A 171 8.56 9.37 3.20
CA GLY A 171 8.63 10.77 2.79
C GLY A 171 9.28 11.02 1.43
N ASP A 172 9.98 10.04 0.86
CA ASP A 172 10.66 10.16 -0.44
C ASP A 172 9.68 10.20 -1.62
N GLY A 173 8.54 9.53 -1.50
CA GLY A 173 7.45 9.53 -2.49
C GLY A 173 6.50 10.72 -2.36
N VAL A 174 6.77 11.64 -1.43
CA VAL A 174 5.88 12.74 -1.09
C VAL A 174 6.19 13.99 -1.92
N VAL A 175 5.18 14.39 -2.69
CA VAL A 175 5.14 15.56 -3.57
C VAL A 175 4.77 16.84 -2.80
N GLY A 176 4.01 16.71 -1.72
CA GLY A 176 3.50 17.85 -0.96
C GLY A 176 2.85 17.47 0.36
N ASP A 177 2.63 18.50 1.18
CA ASP A 177 1.96 18.39 2.47
C ASP A 177 0.55 18.94 2.38
N THR A 178 -0.40 18.22 2.98
CA THR A 178 -1.78 18.69 3.15
C THR A 178 -1.87 19.55 4.39
N GLU A 179 -2.35 20.78 4.22
CA GLU A 179 -2.59 21.71 5.33
C GLU A 179 -4.00 21.52 5.91
N GLN A 180 -4.98 21.19 5.07
CA GLN A 180 -6.37 21.07 5.48
C GLN A 180 -7.19 20.19 4.53
N VAL A 181 -8.05 19.36 5.12
CA VAL A 181 -9.15 18.65 4.46
C VAL A 181 -10.47 19.12 5.07
N TRP A 182 -11.48 19.40 4.25
CA TRP A 182 -12.80 19.81 4.72
C TRP A 182 -13.88 19.44 3.73
N ARG A 183 -15.15 19.48 4.14
CA ARG A 183 -16.29 19.30 3.25
C ARG A 183 -17.05 20.62 3.06
N ASP A 184 -17.53 20.83 1.84
CA ASP A 184 -18.46 21.89 1.50
C ASP A 184 -19.68 21.26 0.80
N GLY A 185 -20.81 21.18 1.50
CA GLY A 185 -21.99 20.47 1.00
C GLY A 185 -21.68 19.00 0.70
N LYS A 186 -21.85 18.55 -0.55
CA LYS A 186 -21.56 17.17 -0.95
C LYS A 186 -20.12 16.96 -1.45
N VAL A 187 -19.24 17.93 -1.27
CA VAL A 187 -17.94 17.97 -1.93
C VAL A 187 -16.82 17.99 -0.89
N LEU A 188 -15.92 17.01 -0.96
CA LEU A 188 -14.68 17.02 -0.18
C LEU A 188 -13.68 17.95 -0.87
N LYS A 189 -12.99 18.75 -0.08
CA LYS A 189 -12.00 19.74 -0.51
C LYS A 189 -10.72 19.56 0.30
N ALA A 190 -9.60 19.85 -0.33
CA ALA A 190 -8.31 19.81 0.33
C ALA A 190 -7.40 20.92 -0.20
N LYS A 191 -6.45 21.34 0.63
CA LYS A 191 -5.40 22.29 0.22
C LYS A 191 -4.08 21.96 0.91
N GLY A 192 -3.01 22.43 0.31
CA GLY A 192 -1.69 22.27 0.89
C GLY A 192 -0.60 22.97 0.09
N ILE A 193 0.63 22.50 0.30
CA ILE A 193 1.84 23.00 -0.35
C ILE A 193 2.54 21.87 -1.09
N PHE A 194 3.19 22.21 -2.21
CA PHE A 194 4.18 21.34 -2.81
C PHE A 194 5.48 21.44 -2.02
N LYS A 195 6.16 20.31 -1.83
CA LYS A 195 7.47 20.28 -1.21
C LYS A 195 8.52 20.91 -2.12
N ASP A 196 9.56 21.45 -1.49
CA ASP A 196 10.75 21.95 -2.18
C ASP A 196 11.70 20.79 -2.47
N ASN A 197 11.26 19.89 -3.36
CA ASN A 197 11.99 18.71 -3.79
C ASN A 197 11.73 18.43 -5.28
N PRO A 198 12.54 17.59 -5.94
CA PRO A 198 12.40 17.33 -7.38
C PRO A 198 11.01 16.84 -7.80
N LEU A 199 10.34 16.04 -6.96
CA LEU A 199 8.98 15.57 -7.23
C LEU A 199 7.93 16.70 -7.16
N GLY A 200 7.99 17.52 -6.10
CA GLY A 200 7.12 18.69 -5.92
C GLY A 200 7.30 19.72 -7.02
N ASP A 201 8.53 19.92 -7.49
CA ASP A 201 8.88 20.76 -8.65
C ASP A 201 8.23 20.23 -9.91
N ALA A 202 8.50 18.98 -10.25
CA ALA A 202 8.04 18.38 -11.49
C ALA A 202 6.51 18.30 -11.56
N VAL A 203 5.82 17.95 -10.47
CA VAL A 203 4.35 17.91 -10.43
C VAL A 203 3.77 19.32 -10.55
N PHE A 204 4.31 20.31 -9.84
CA PHE A 204 3.85 21.69 -9.96
C PHE A 204 3.99 22.20 -11.40
N ASP A 205 5.14 21.96 -12.03
CA ASP A 205 5.42 22.37 -13.40
C ASP A 205 4.52 21.64 -14.40
N ALA A 206 4.26 20.34 -14.22
CA ALA A 206 3.32 19.58 -15.04
C ALA A 206 1.90 20.18 -14.99
N ILE A 207 1.42 20.56 -13.80
CA ILE A 207 0.11 21.20 -13.64
C ILE A 207 0.09 22.60 -14.30
N GLN A 208 1.17 23.38 -14.17
CA GLN A 208 1.25 24.68 -14.86
C GLN A 208 1.28 24.52 -16.38
N LYS A 209 2.02 23.53 -16.88
CA LYS A 209 2.12 23.20 -18.30
C LYS A 209 0.75 22.81 -18.87
N ASP A 210 0.01 21.93 -18.19
CA ASP A 210 -1.34 21.52 -18.59
C ASP A 210 -2.30 22.71 -18.75
N LYS A 211 -2.20 23.71 -17.86
CA LYS A 211 -2.97 24.95 -17.94
C LYS A 211 -2.54 25.82 -19.11
N LEU A 212 -1.23 25.98 -19.31
CA LEU A 212 -0.68 26.82 -20.37
C LEU A 212 -1.02 26.26 -21.76
N GLU A 213 -0.90 24.94 -21.91
CA GLU A 213 -1.20 24.20 -23.15
C GLU A 213 -2.70 23.95 -23.35
N LYS A 214 -3.54 24.34 -22.38
CA LYS A 214 -5.00 24.12 -22.40
C LYS A 214 -5.37 22.66 -22.67
N ARG A 215 -4.65 21.73 -22.05
CA ARG A 215 -4.90 20.28 -22.18
C ARG A 215 -6.36 19.97 -21.90
N ALA A 216 -6.95 18.99 -22.58
CA ALA A 216 -8.33 18.58 -22.32
C ALA A 216 -8.48 18.14 -20.86
N ASP A 217 -9.64 18.39 -20.24
CA ASP A 217 -9.80 18.15 -18.79
C ASP A 217 -9.49 16.71 -18.40
N GLY A 218 -9.83 15.73 -19.25
CA GLY A 218 -9.52 14.30 -19.08
C GLY A 218 -8.03 13.95 -19.12
N GLU A 219 -7.19 14.81 -19.69
CA GLU A 219 -5.76 14.58 -19.86
C GLU A 219 -4.90 15.33 -18.84
N ARG A 220 -5.49 16.23 -18.05
CA ARG A 220 -4.78 17.03 -17.04
C ARG A 220 -4.37 16.19 -15.84
N VAL A 221 -3.33 16.62 -15.15
CA VAL A 221 -3.00 16.13 -13.80
C VAL A 221 -4.16 16.43 -12.85
N ARG A 222 -4.66 15.38 -12.21
CA ARG A 222 -5.71 15.37 -11.19
C ARG A 222 -5.17 14.76 -9.91
N ILE A 223 -5.96 14.74 -8.85
CA ILE A 223 -5.65 14.04 -7.60
C ILE A 223 -6.58 12.85 -7.50
N SER A 224 -6.09 11.63 -7.38
CA SER A 224 -6.87 10.53 -6.83
C SER A 224 -6.71 10.49 -5.31
N ILE A 225 -7.66 9.92 -4.59
CA ILE A 225 -7.66 9.67 -3.16
C ILE A 225 -7.50 8.17 -3.00
N ALA A 226 -6.66 7.74 -2.07
CA ALA A 226 -6.65 6.36 -1.59
C ALA A 226 -7.03 6.34 -0.12
N PHE A 227 -7.89 5.40 0.25
CA PHE A 227 -8.35 5.26 1.63
C PHE A 227 -8.59 3.81 2.00
N ILE A 228 -8.51 3.53 3.30
CA ILE A 228 -8.88 2.23 3.89
C ILE A 228 -10.40 2.23 4.05
N ASP A 229 -11.09 1.25 3.47
CA ASP A 229 -12.54 1.10 3.59
C ASP A 229 -12.91 0.37 4.88
N TRP A 230 -13.45 1.11 5.85
CA TRP A 230 -13.93 0.56 7.12
C TRP A 230 -15.40 0.15 7.08
N ALA A 231 -16.19 0.73 6.19
CA ALA A 231 -17.59 0.37 6.06
C ALA A 231 -18.14 0.84 4.71
N HIS A 232 -18.94 -0.02 4.10
CA HIS A 232 -19.72 0.31 2.90
C HIS A 232 -21.06 -0.43 2.91
N ASN A 233 -21.98 0.01 2.05
CA ASN A 233 -23.26 -0.64 1.84
C ASN A 233 -23.35 -1.22 0.42
N HIS A 234 -24.15 -2.29 0.27
CA HIS A 234 -24.70 -2.76 -1.00
C HIS A 234 -26.23 -2.71 -0.90
N GLY A 235 -26.86 -1.68 -1.49
CA GLY A 235 -28.27 -1.38 -1.24
C GLY A 235 -28.54 -1.16 0.26
N GLU A 236 -29.43 -1.97 0.84
CA GLU A 236 -29.77 -1.92 2.28
C GLU A 236 -28.81 -2.70 3.19
N ARG A 237 -27.93 -3.53 2.62
CA ARG A 237 -27.01 -4.37 3.41
C ARG A 237 -25.76 -3.59 3.76
N LYS A 238 -25.42 -3.55 5.04
CA LYS A 238 -24.23 -2.87 5.58
C LYS A 238 -23.11 -3.86 5.85
N PHE A 239 -21.91 -3.50 5.43
CA PHE A 239 -20.66 -4.13 5.85
C PHE A 239 -19.89 -3.17 6.77
N VAL A 240 -19.31 -3.71 7.84
CA VAL A 240 -18.39 -3.00 8.73
C VAL A 240 -17.19 -3.91 8.93
N ARG A 241 -16.02 -3.36 8.72
CA ARG A 241 -14.73 -4.02 8.85
C ARG A 241 -14.21 -3.82 10.28
N GLU A 242 -13.91 -4.91 10.99
CA GLU A 242 -13.28 -4.90 12.31
C GLU A 242 -11.76 -5.16 12.19
N SER A 243 -11.35 -5.91 11.18
CA SER A 243 -9.96 -6.19 10.80
C SER A 243 -9.71 -5.91 9.32
N LEU A 244 -8.48 -5.53 8.97
CA LEU A 244 -8.06 -5.34 7.58
C LEU A 244 -8.26 -6.59 6.70
N THR A 245 -8.30 -7.78 7.31
CA THR A 245 -8.51 -9.06 6.65
C THR A 245 -9.99 -9.43 6.47
N ASP A 246 -10.93 -8.66 7.03
CA ASP A 246 -12.34 -9.06 6.99
C ASP A 246 -12.90 -8.99 5.55
N PRO A 247 -13.42 -10.10 5.01
CA PRO A 247 -14.00 -10.07 3.69
C PRO A 247 -15.46 -9.57 3.74
N CYS A 248 -15.81 -8.69 2.81
CA CYS A 248 -17.21 -8.44 2.52
C CYS A 248 -17.72 -9.52 1.57
N MET A 249 -18.56 -10.43 2.09
CA MET A 249 -19.13 -11.55 1.32
C MET A 249 -19.89 -11.11 0.05
N LEU A 250 -20.45 -9.89 0.04
CA LEU A 250 -21.12 -9.34 -1.13
C LEU A 250 -20.11 -8.86 -2.19
N CYS A 251 -19.01 -8.23 -1.77
CA CYS A 251 -17.91 -7.89 -2.66
C CYS A 251 -17.28 -9.14 -3.29
N GLU A 252 -17.07 -10.20 -2.49
CA GLU A 252 -16.54 -11.48 -2.98
C GLU A 252 -17.47 -12.15 -3.98
N ALA A 253 -18.78 -12.04 -3.76
CA ALA A 253 -19.80 -12.50 -4.70
C ALA A 253 -19.93 -11.61 -5.96
N GLY A 254 -19.13 -10.54 -6.08
CA GLY A 254 -19.15 -9.62 -7.22
C GLY A 254 -20.32 -8.65 -7.23
N VAL A 255 -21.01 -8.46 -6.09
CA VAL A 255 -22.07 -7.46 -5.96
C VAL A 255 -21.46 -6.07 -6.00
N GLY A 256 -21.86 -5.25 -6.96
CA GLY A 256 -21.45 -3.84 -7.11
C GLY A 256 -22.27 -2.87 -6.26
N ASP A 257 -22.43 -1.63 -6.74
CA ASP A 257 -23.23 -0.56 -6.14
C ASP A 257 -22.81 -0.20 -4.70
N LYS A 258 -21.49 -0.16 -4.46
CA LYS A 258 -20.96 0.16 -3.15
C LYS A 258 -21.22 1.61 -2.81
N VAL A 259 -21.71 1.86 -1.59
CA VAL A 259 -21.76 3.19 -1.01
C VAL A 259 -20.84 3.21 0.20
N TYR A 260 -19.65 3.79 0.05
CA TYR A 260 -18.66 3.86 1.12
C TYR A 260 -19.12 4.81 2.22
N LYS A 261 -18.97 4.41 3.48
CA LYS A 261 -19.55 5.07 4.67
C LYS A 261 -18.53 5.46 5.74
N ALA A 262 -17.40 4.76 5.84
CA ALA A 262 -16.34 5.07 6.79
C ALA A 262 -14.98 4.64 6.23
N GLY A 263 -13.91 5.35 6.58
CA GLY A 263 -12.59 5.04 6.08
C GLY A 263 -11.47 5.89 6.65
N HIS A 264 -10.23 5.45 6.43
CA HIS A 264 -9.02 6.22 6.75
C HIS A 264 -8.46 6.81 5.46
N LEU A 265 -8.49 8.14 5.30
CA LEU A 265 -7.93 8.82 4.13
C LEU A 265 -6.39 8.81 4.21
N VAL A 266 -5.75 8.04 3.33
CA VAL A 266 -4.30 7.80 3.38
C VAL A 266 -3.54 8.87 2.60
N HIS A 267 -3.86 9.02 1.32
CA HIS A 267 -3.15 9.98 0.47
C HIS A 267 -4.00 10.58 -0.63
N PHE A 268 -3.46 11.68 -1.17
CA PHE A 268 -3.82 12.29 -2.43
C PHE A 268 -2.74 11.96 -3.47
N ALA A 269 -3.06 11.26 -4.55
CA ALA A 269 -2.13 10.87 -5.60
C ALA A 269 -2.31 11.72 -6.86
N ASN A 270 -1.28 12.47 -7.26
CA ASN A 270 -1.30 13.14 -8.57
C ASN A 270 -1.30 12.10 -9.69
N THR A 271 -2.28 12.14 -10.59
CA THR A 271 -2.46 11.17 -11.67
C THR A 271 -3.04 11.82 -12.94
N ARG A 272 -2.70 11.29 -14.13
CA ARG A 272 -3.40 11.58 -15.38
C ARG A 272 -4.39 10.48 -15.77
N ARG A 273 -4.54 9.44 -14.93
CA ARG A 273 -5.43 8.29 -15.12
C ARG A 273 -6.44 8.22 -13.97
N PRO A 274 -7.43 9.12 -13.92
CA PRO A 274 -8.47 9.11 -12.90
C PRO A 274 -9.47 7.96 -13.07
N ALA A 275 -9.91 7.35 -11.97
CA ALA A 275 -11.06 6.44 -11.85
C ALA A 275 -12.44 7.07 -12.19
N TYR A 276 -12.58 8.40 -12.18
CA TYR A 276 -13.79 9.19 -12.40
C TYR A 276 -13.65 10.04 -13.68
N THR A 277 -14.32 9.63 -14.76
CA THR A 277 -14.20 10.24 -16.09
C THR A 277 -15.42 11.04 -16.54
N GLU A 278 -16.23 11.65 -15.67
CA GLU A 278 -17.33 12.56 -16.09
C GLU A 278 -16.85 13.92 -16.69
N THR A 279 -15.68 13.91 -17.33
CA THR A 279 -15.47 14.64 -18.58
C THR A 279 -15.11 13.57 -19.62
N GLU A 280 -16.03 13.31 -20.56
CA GLU A 280 -15.96 12.25 -21.59
C GLU A 280 -14.53 11.82 -21.98
N ILE A 281 -14.22 10.54 -21.80
CA ILE A 281 -13.62 9.62 -22.78
C ILE A 281 -13.36 8.27 -22.08
N VAL A 282 -13.88 7.23 -22.71
CA VAL A 282 -13.81 5.81 -22.34
C VAL A 282 -12.37 5.30 -22.40
N ALA A 283 -11.83 4.74 -21.29
CA ALA A 283 -11.10 3.45 -21.25
C ALA A 283 -10.40 3.15 -19.90
N LEU A 284 -10.70 1.93 -19.39
CA LEU A 284 -9.83 0.96 -18.69
C LEU A 284 -9.74 0.91 -17.14
N GLU A 285 -10.37 -0.16 -16.61
CA GLU A 285 -9.88 -1.13 -15.61
C GLU A 285 -8.96 -0.64 -14.47
N GLU A 286 -9.56 -0.28 -13.34
CA GLU A 286 -8.88 -0.07 -12.06
C GLU A 286 -9.56 -0.85 -10.93
N ARG A 287 -9.18 -2.13 -10.84
CA ARG A 287 -8.93 -2.75 -9.54
C ARG A 287 -7.43 -3.01 -9.50
N THR A 288 -6.68 -2.09 -8.89
CA THR A 288 -5.21 -2.00 -8.86
C THR A 288 -4.57 -1.61 -10.20
N MET A 289 -3.94 -0.42 -10.24
CA MET A 289 -3.01 -0.10 -11.34
C MET A 289 -1.92 -1.16 -11.37
N SER A 290 -1.76 -1.84 -12.52
CA SER A 290 -0.59 -2.69 -12.72
C SER A 290 0.67 -1.85 -12.57
N THR A 291 1.76 -2.49 -12.16
CA THR A 291 3.01 -1.76 -11.89
C THR A 291 3.55 -1.00 -13.10
N SER A 292 3.32 -1.53 -14.31
CA SER A 292 3.59 -0.83 -15.56
C SER A 292 2.72 0.42 -15.72
N LYS A 293 1.40 0.31 -15.51
CA LYS A 293 0.47 1.44 -15.62
C LYS A 293 0.77 2.56 -14.62
N ARG A 294 1.18 2.21 -13.40
CA ARG A 294 1.57 3.16 -12.35
C ARG A 294 2.83 3.94 -12.71
N ARG A 295 3.88 3.24 -13.16
CA ARG A 295 5.13 3.88 -13.59
C ARG A 295 4.91 4.78 -14.79
N ASP A 296 4.13 4.35 -15.77
CA ASP A 296 3.79 5.16 -16.94
C ASP A 296 3.01 6.43 -16.57
N ASP A 297 2.07 6.33 -15.63
CA ASP A 297 1.32 7.48 -15.13
C ASP A 297 2.26 8.48 -14.43
N ALA A 298 3.13 8.00 -13.53
CA ALA A 298 4.13 8.86 -12.91
C ALA A 298 5.08 9.50 -13.93
N ALA A 299 5.60 8.73 -14.89
CA ALA A 299 6.50 9.23 -15.93
C ALA A 299 5.84 10.32 -16.79
N SER A 300 4.54 10.22 -17.03
CA SER A 300 3.78 11.24 -17.76
C SER A 300 3.63 12.59 -17.02
N ILE A 301 3.98 12.63 -15.72
CA ILE A 301 3.91 13.81 -14.86
C ILE A 301 5.31 14.30 -14.52
N VAL A 302 6.18 13.41 -14.01
CA VAL A 302 7.51 13.78 -13.48
C VAL A 302 8.68 13.39 -14.38
N GLY A 303 8.42 12.78 -15.53
CA GLY A 303 9.45 12.26 -16.43
C GLY A 303 9.94 10.87 -16.05
N ASP A 304 10.59 10.18 -16.98
CA ASP A 304 11.03 8.78 -16.83
C ASP A 304 12.01 8.60 -15.67
N GLU A 305 12.98 9.49 -15.50
CA GLU A 305 14.02 9.37 -14.49
C GLU A 305 13.45 9.32 -13.06
N LEU A 306 12.62 10.30 -12.70
CA LEU A 306 11.98 10.34 -11.38
C LEU A 306 10.98 9.20 -11.18
N ALA A 307 10.28 8.79 -12.24
CA ALA A 307 9.35 7.66 -12.17
C ALA A 307 10.06 6.32 -11.98
N ASP A 308 11.21 6.11 -12.61
CA ASP A 308 12.04 4.92 -12.44
C ASP A 308 12.65 4.85 -11.04
N ASP A 309 13.10 5.98 -10.50
CA ASP A 309 13.58 6.07 -9.11
C ASP A 309 12.49 5.73 -8.09
N LEU A 310 11.26 6.24 -8.29
CA LEU A 310 10.10 5.90 -7.47
C LEU A 310 9.76 4.41 -7.54
N GLU A 311 9.74 3.84 -8.75
CA GLU A 311 9.43 2.42 -8.93
C GLU A 311 10.52 1.53 -8.32
N LYS A 312 11.79 1.93 -8.40
CA LYS A 312 12.90 1.24 -7.74
C LYS A 312 12.74 1.27 -6.22
N ARG A 313 12.58 2.44 -5.62
CA ARG A 313 12.39 2.58 -4.16
C ARG A 313 11.14 1.85 -3.69
N ASN A 314 10.05 1.92 -4.45
CA ASN A 314 8.85 1.17 -4.16
C ASN A 314 9.10 -0.34 -4.22
N LYS A 315 9.91 -0.88 -5.15
CA LYS A 315 10.28 -2.31 -5.14
C LYS A 315 11.22 -2.68 -3.99
N ASP A 316 12.03 -1.73 -3.52
CA ASP A 316 12.95 -1.97 -2.41
C ASP A 316 12.18 -2.04 -1.08
N LEU A 317 11.19 -1.15 -0.89
CA LEU A 317 10.24 -1.13 0.23
C LEU A 317 9.17 -2.21 0.13
N VAL A 318 8.66 -2.45 -1.08
CA VAL A 318 7.73 -3.52 -1.43
C VAL A 318 8.53 -4.69 -2.00
N GLY A 319 9.02 -5.56 -1.13
CA GLY A 319 9.67 -6.79 -1.59
C GLY A 319 8.77 -7.53 -2.58
N ARG A 320 9.21 -7.67 -3.84
CA ARG A 320 8.53 -8.56 -4.80
C ARG A 320 8.90 -9.98 -4.44
N ALA A 321 7.88 -10.78 -4.12
CA ALA A 321 7.95 -12.22 -4.15
C ALA A 321 8.49 -12.68 -5.52
N THR A 322 9.72 -13.16 -5.58
CA THR A 322 10.23 -13.91 -6.72
C THR A 322 10.24 -15.39 -6.35
N ASP A 323 9.75 -16.25 -7.23
CA ASP A 323 10.01 -17.69 -7.07
C ASP A 323 11.52 -17.97 -7.15
N GLY A 324 11.95 -19.17 -6.75
CA GLY A 324 13.36 -19.59 -6.84
C GLY A 324 13.95 -19.60 -8.25
N ASN A 325 13.18 -19.23 -9.28
CA ASN A 325 13.57 -19.12 -10.68
C ASN A 325 13.54 -17.66 -11.20
N GLY A 326 13.30 -16.66 -10.34
CA GLY A 326 13.29 -15.25 -10.71
C GLY A 326 11.99 -14.76 -11.36
N ASN A 327 10.91 -15.56 -11.36
CA ASN A 327 9.60 -15.10 -11.82
C ASN A 327 8.92 -14.28 -10.72
N VAL A 328 8.41 -13.11 -11.09
CA VAL A 328 7.69 -12.20 -10.19
C VAL A 328 6.29 -12.77 -9.92
N ALA A 329 5.99 -13.11 -8.67
CA ALA A 329 4.62 -13.45 -8.27
C ALA A 329 3.76 -12.18 -8.29
N THR A 330 2.78 -12.14 -9.19
CA THR A 330 1.76 -11.10 -9.23
C THR A 330 0.92 -11.15 -7.96
N GLY A 331 1.04 -10.17 -7.07
CA GLY A 331 0.03 -9.96 -6.00
C GLY A 331 0.55 -9.76 -4.57
N ALA A 332 1.77 -10.17 -4.22
CA ALA A 332 2.30 -9.97 -2.87
C ALA A 332 2.97 -8.59 -2.72
N ILE A 333 2.61 -7.84 -1.67
CA ILE A 333 3.27 -6.61 -1.24
C ILE A 333 3.86 -6.89 0.15
N VAL A 334 5.19 -6.93 0.27
CA VAL A 334 5.88 -7.01 1.56
C VAL A 334 6.40 -5.62 1.89
N VAL A 335 5.80 -4.90 2.85
CA VAL A 335 6.41 -3.66 3.37
C VAL A 335 7.56 -4.07 4.28
N LYS A 336 8.79 -3.82 3.86
CA LYS A 336 9.96 -4.03 4.72
C LYS A 336 10.00 -2.94 5.78
N ASP A 337 10.10 -3.34 7.05
CA ASP A 337 10.49 -2.44 8.12
C ASP A 337 11.91 -1.92 7.82
N LEU A 338 12.15 -0.62 7.97
CA LEU A 338 13.51 -0.03 7.80
C LEU A 338 14.37 -0.21 9.06
N HIS A 339 13.86 -0.92 10.05
CA HIS A 339 14.57 -1.20 11.30
C HIS A 339 15.00 -2.67 11.40
N GLY A 340 16.11 -2.97 10.73
CA GLY A 340 17.05 -4.05 11.12
C GLY A 340 16.63 -5.47 10.78
#